data_AF-A0A1Y4HCJ4-F1
#
_entry.id   AF-A0A1Y4HCJ4-F1
#
_cell.length_a   1.000
_cell.length_b   1.000
_cell.length_c   1.000
_cell.angle_alpha   90.00
_cell.angle_beta   90.00
_cell.angle_gamma   90.00
#
_symmetry.space_group_name_H-M   'P 1'
#
loop_
_entity.id
_entity.type
_entity.pdbx_description
1 polymer ?
#
loop_
_entity_poly.entity_id
_entity_poly.type
_entity_poly.pdbx_seq_one_letter_code
_entity_poly.pdbx_strand_id
1 'polypeptide(L)'
;MKYCPQCGTPCDDNAVNCPNCGSRFGGFGPAPGMRGTPPRSIALCIILYLVTCGLYGIYWMIVLNDEVNAAAGEVNATSGGMVFLLSLVTCGIYGLYWMYKMGERCDRIKGYPGSSGIVYLLLSIFGLSVVSYALMQDTLNKAA
;
A
#
# COMPACT_ATOMS: atom_id res chain seq x y z
N MET A 1 12.72 -3.36 32.88
CA MET A 1 12.59 -4.35 31.79
C MET A 1 11.22 -4.20 31.17
N LYS A 2 11.12 -4.16 29.83
CA LYS A 2 9.84 -4.03 29.11
C LYS A 2 9.49 -5.34 28.39
N TYR A 3 8.22 -5.71 28.39
CA TYR A 3 7.76 -6.93 27.72
C TYR A 3 7.34 -6.64 26.27
N CYS A 4 7.69 -7.53 25.35
CA CYS A 4 7.23 -7.43 23.96
C CYS A 4 5.71 -7.62 23.86
N PRO A 5 4.94 -6.67 23.31
CA PRO A 5 3.50 -6.82 23.15
C PRO A 5 3.09 -7.86 22.11
N GLN A 6 4.04 -8.33 21.29
CA GLN A 6 3.79 -9.33 20.24
C GLN A 6 4.17 -10.75 20.63
N CYS A 7 5.26 -10.93 21.40
CA CYS A 7 5.75 -12.28 21.74
C CYS A 7 5.94 -12.52 23.24
N GLY A 8 5.68 -11.53 24.10
CA GLY A 8 5.75 -11.67 25.55
C GLY A 8 7.16 -11.82 26.13
N THR A 9 8.22 -11.79 25.32
CA THR A 9 9.59 -11.92 25.84
C THR A 9 10.05 -10.66 26.58
N PRO A 10 10.75 -10.80 27.71
CA PRO A 10 11.38 -9.67 28.38
C PRO A 10 12.49 -9.09 27.49
N CYS A 11 12.44 -7.79 27.25
CA CYS A 11 13.43 -7.03 26.48
C CYS A 11 14.09 -5.96 27.38
N ASP A 12 15.32 -5.57 27.01
CA ASP A 12 16.05 -4.51 27.69
C ASP A 12 15.27 -3.18 27.64
N ASP A 13 15.39 -2.35 28.67
CA ASP A 13 14.66 -1.07 28.76
C ASP A 13 15.01 -0.11 27.62
N ASN A 14 16.24 -0.20 27.09
CA ASN A 14 16.72 0.62 25.97
C ASN A 14 16.60 -0.08 24.61
N ALA A 15 16.06 -1.31 24.53
CA ALA A 15 15.93 -2.04 23.27
C ALA A 15 15.01 -1.29 22.30
N VAL A 16 15.52 -0.90 21.13
CA VAL A 16 14.75 -0.26 20.06
C VAL A 16 13.98 -1.30 19.24
N ASN A 17 14.52 -2.51 19.09
CA ASN A 17 13.90 -3.63 18.37
C ASN A 17 13.90 -4.89 19.25
N CYS A 18 12.86 -5.71 19.14
CA CYS A 18 12.80 -7.02 19.80
C CYS A 18 13.74 -8.02 19.10
N PRO A 19 14.69 -8.65 19.81
CA PRO A 19 15.62 -9.62 19.20
C PRO A 19 14.94 -10.93 18.79
N ASN A 20 13.78 -11.26 19.35
CA ASN A 20 13.07 -12.51 19.06
C ASN A 20 12.06 -12.37 17.90
N CYS A 21 11.33 -11.25 17.81
CA CYS A 21 10.27 -11.06 16.80
C CYS A 21 10.43 -9.81 15.92
N GLY A 22 11.49 -9.02 16.10
CA GLY A 22 11.79 -7.86 15.27
C GLY A 22 10.91 -6.62 15.48
N SER A 23 9.91 -6.66 16.37
CA SER A 23 9.02 -5.51 16.62
C SER A 23 9.76 -4.35 17.29
N ARG A 24 9.60 -3.12 16.78
CA ARG A 24 10.24 -1.92 17.35
C ARG A 24 9.50 -1.42 18.58
N PHE A 25 10.22 -1.10 19.65
CA PHE A 25 9.71 -0.47 20.86
C PHE A 25 9.91 1.04 20.79
N GLY A 26 8.83 1.83 20.89
CA GLY A 26 8.91 3.29 20.98
C GLY A 26 9.00 4.05 19.65
N GLY A 27 8.90 3.36 18.51
CA GLY A 27 8.38 4.00 17.30
C GLY A 27 6.85 3.96 17.35
N PHE A 28 6.16 5.01 16.88
CA PHE A 28 4.81 4.83 16.36
C PHE A 28 4.91 3.69 15.36
N GLY A 29 4.47 2.51 15.82
CA GLY A 29 4.53 1.31 15.02
C GLY A 29 3.76 1.57 13.73
N PRO A 30 4.06 0.80 12.69
CA PRO A 30 3.11 0.62 11.62
C PRO A 30 1.67 0.58 12.11
N ALA A 31 0.79 1.31 11.44
CA ALA A 31 -0.64 1.19 11.69
C ALA A 31 -1.06 -0.30 11.71
N PRO A 32 -2.00 -0.70 12.57
CA PRO A 32 -2.50 -2.08 12.62
C PRO A 32 -3.11 -2.41 11.25
N GLY A 33 -2.36 -3.15 10.45
CA GLY A 33 -2.57 -3.28 9.00
C GLY A 33 -1.28 -3.60 8.25
N MET A 34 -0.10 -3.27 8.78
CA MET A 34 1.17 -3.85 8.32
C MET A 34 1.27 -5.33 8.71
N ARG A 35 0.60 -6.17 7.94
CA ARG A 35 1.27 -7.33 7.40
C ARG A 35 1.76 -6.90 6.04
N GLY A 36 3.05 -6.63 5.92
CA GLY A 36 3.72 -6.76 4.63
C GLY A 36 3.39 -8.18 4.16
N THR A 37 2.41 -8.28 3.27
CA THR A 37 2.03 -9.57 2.75
C THR A 37 3.24 -10.11 1.97
N PRO A 38 3.57 -11.40 2.10
CA PRO A 38 4.64 -12.02 1.29
C PRO A 38 4.44 -11.64 -0.18
N PRO A 39 5.51 -11.56 -1.00
CA PRO A 39 5.47 -11.04 -2.36
C PRO A 39 4.21 -11.52 -3.06
N ARG A 40 3.24 -10.61 -3.22
CA ARG A 40 1.95 -11.03 -3.73
C ARG A 40 2.12 -11.31 -5.20
N SER A 41 1.72 -12.52 -5.60
CA SER A 41 1.60 -12.84 -7.01
C SER A 41 0.52 -11.93 -7.60
N ILE A 42 0.96 -10.98 -8.42
CA ILE A 42 0.11 -10.07 -9.19
C ILE A 42 -0.98 -10.86 -9.92
N ALA A 43 -0.61 -12.03 -10.45
CA ALA A 43 -1.52 -12.98 -11.08
C ALA A 43 -2.68 -13.40 -10.17
N LEU A 44 -2.42 -13.70 -8.89
CA LEU A 44 -3.46 -14.13 -7.95
C LEU A 44 -4.40 -12.97 -7.58
N CYS A 45 -3.88 -11.74 -7.44
CA CYS A 45 -4.72 -10.55 -7.25
C CYS A 45 -5.65 -10.28 -8.43
N ILE A 46 -5.17 -10.48 -9.67
CA ILE A 46 -5.98 -10.34 -10.88
C ILE A 46 -7.05 -11.44 -10.96
N ILE A 47 -6.70 -12.68 -10.63
CA ILE A 47 -7.66 -13.79 -10.59
C ILE A 47 -8.75 -13.50 -9.54
N LEU A 48 -8.37 -13.07 -8.34
CA LEU A 48 -9.35 -12.71 -7.30
C LEU A 48 -10.24 -11.53 -7.71
N TYR A 49 -9.69 -10.53 -8.41
CA TYR A 49 -10.48 -9.45 -8.99
C TYR A 49 -11.56 -9.97 -9.96
N LEU A 50 -11.21 -10.91 -10.85
CA LEU A 50 -12.17 -11.51 -11.78
C LEU A 50 -13.20 -12.41 -11.08
N VAL A 51 -12.76 -13.23 -10.12
CA VAL A 51 -13.63 -14.16 -9.38
C VAL A 51 -14.63 -13.42 -8.49
N THR A 52 -14.25 -12.27 -7.93
CA THR A 52 -15.12 -11.46 -7.05
C THR A 52 -15.90 -10.38 -7.80
N CYS A 53 -15.97 -10.44 -9.14
CA CYS A 53 -16.64 -9.45 -9.97
C CYS A 53 -16.19 -7.99 -9.67
N GLY A 54 -14.90 -7.79 -9.40
CA GLY A 54 -14.31 -6.49 -9.15
C GLY A 54 -14.34 -6.00 -7.69
N LEU A 55 -15.03 -6.70 -6.78
CA LEU A 55 -15.08 -6.33 -5.35
C LEU A 55 -13.69 -6.39 -4.68
N TYR A 56 -12.87 -7.40 -5.05
CA TYR A 56 -11.51 -7.51 -4.54
C TYR A 56 -10.62 -6.31 -4.95
N GLY A 57 -10.97 -5.60 -6.03
CA GLY A 57 -10.25 -4.38 -6.43
C GLY A 57 -10.29 -3.28 -5.37
N ILE A 58 -11.37 -3.21 -4.59
CA ILE A 58 -11.52 -2.23 -3.50
C ILE A 58 -10.56 -2.57 -2.36
N TYR A 59 -10.55 -3.83 -1.92
CA TYR A 59 -9.60 -4.31 -0.91
C TYR A 59 -8.16 -4.09 -1.36
N TRP A 60 -7.86 -4.41 -2.62
CA TRP A 60 -6.51 -4.26 -3.17
C TRP A 60 -6.06 -2.80 -3.21
N MET A 61 -6.94 -1.88 -3.59
CA MET A 61 -6.69 -0.43 -3.55
C MET A 61 -6.38 0.07 -2.14
N ILE A 62 -7.12 -0.39 -1.12
CA ILE A 62 -6.90 0.02 0.27
C ILE A 62 -5.50 -0.39 0.72
N VAL A 63 -5.15 -1.66 0.51
CA VAL A 63 -3.84 -2.18 0.93
C VAL A 63 -2.71 -1.55 0.14
N LEU A 64 -2.85 -1.39 -1.18
CA LEU A 64 -1.86 -0.70 -2.02
C LEU A 64 -1.63 0.75 -1.56
N ASN A 65 -2.69 1.47 -1.18
CA ASN A 65 -2.56 2.84 -0.70
C ASN A 65 -1.67 2.90 0.55
N ASP A 66 -1.98 2.06 1.54
CA ASP A 66 -1.25 2.05 2.81
C ASP A 66 0.20 1.57 2.61
N GLU A 67 0.44 0.58 1.73
CA GLU A 67 1.79 0.10 1.36
C GLU A 67 2.60 1.17 0.62
N VAL A 68 2.02 1.86 -0.37
CA VAL A 68 2.70 2.95 -1.10
C VAL A 68 2.99 4.14 -0.18
N ASN A 69 2.07 4.51 0.70
CA ASN A 69 2.29 5.60 1.65
C ASN A 69 3.42 5.26 2.62
N ALA A 70 3.48 4.02 3.11
CA ALA A 70 4.57 3.55 3.95
C ALA A 70 5.92 3.56 3.21
N ALA A 71 5.95 3.03 1.98
CA ALA A 71 7.16 3.01 1.15
C ALA A 71 7.63 4.41 0.75
N ALA A 72 6.72 5.36 0.55
CA ALA A 72 7.03 6.76 0.25
C ALA A 72 7.37 7.60 1.49
N GLY A 73 7.24 7.05 2.71
CA GLY A 73 7.44 7.77 3.97
C GLY A 73 6.33 8.77 4.32
N GLU A 74 5.20 8.75 3.62
CA GLU A 74 4.06 9.66 3.80
C GLU A 74 3.00 9.04 4.73
N VAL A 75 3.36 8.79 5.99
CA VAL A 75 2.48 8.15 7.01
C VAL A 75 1.24 8.96 7.41
N ASN A 76 1.16 10.24 7.04
CA ASN A 76 -0.01 11.10 7.23
C ASN A 76 -0.92 11.21 5.99
N ALA A 77 -0.64 10.45 4.94
CA ALA A 77 -1.44 10.48 3.72
C ALA A 77 -2.82 9.80 3.91
N THR A 78 -3.76 10.15 3.03
CA THR A 78 -5.15 9.67 3.04
C THR A 78 -5.20 8.14 3.09
N SER A 79 -5.85 7.59 4.13
CA SER A 79 -6.02 6.15 4.30
C SER A 79 -6.73 5.51 3.11
N GLY A 80 -6.41 4.26 2.79
CA GLY A 80 -7.04 3.52 1.71
C GLY A 80 -8.58 3.55 1.76
N GLY A 81 -9.16 3.40 2.96
CA GLY A 81 -10.61 3.44 3.16
C GLY A 81 -11.22 4.81 2.84
N MET A 82 -10.53 5.90 3.17
CA MET A 82 -11.01 7.25 2.84
C MET A 82 -10.95 7.51 1.34
N VAL A 83 -9.94 6.97 0.65
CA VAL A 83 -9.85 7.05 -0.82
C VAL A 83 -11.01 6.32 -1.51
N PHE A 84 -11.40 5.15 -1.00
CA PHE A 84 -12.57 4.44 -1.50
C PHE A 84 -13.85 5.26 -1.31
N LEU A 85 -14.07 5.78 -0.11
CA LEU A 85 -15.25 6.61 0.18
C LEU A 85 -15.30 7.85 -0.71
N LEU A 86 -14.17 8.56 -0.86
CA LEU A 86 -14.08 9.72 -1.74
C LEU A 86 -14.30 9.36 -3.20
N SER A 87 -13.80 8.21 -3.66
CA SER A 87 -14.06 7.70 -5.00
C SER A 87 -15.53 7.39 -5.22
N LEU A 88 -16.23 6.83 -4.22
CA LEU A 88 -17.67 6.56 -4.31
C LEU A 88 -18.49 7.87 -4.33
N VAL A 89 -18.17 8.81 -3.43
CA VAL A 89 -18.89 10.09 -3.30
C VAL A 89 -18.69 10.99 -4.53
N THR A 90 -17.52 10.91 -5.18
CA THR A 90 -17.20 11.71 -6.38
C THR A 90 -17.49 10.97 -7.70
N CYS A 91 -18.27 9.88 -7.66
CA CYS A 91 -18.61 9.07 -8.84
C CYS A 91 -17.39 8.60 -9.64
N GLY A 92 -16.31 8.23 -8.95
CA GLY A 92 -15.08 7.68 -9.53
C GLY A 92 -14.04 8.73 -9.95
N ILE A 93 -14.37 10.03 -9.95
CA ILE A 93 -13.44 11.10 -10.36
C ILE A 93 -12.24 11.16 -9.41
N TYR A 94 -12.47 11.07 -8.10
CA TYR A 94 -11.38 11.04 -7.13
C TYR A 94 -10.49 9.80 -7.29
N GLY A 95 -11.03 8.67 -7.76
CA GLY A 95 -10.25 7.47 -8.06
C GLY A 95 -9.23 7.71 -9.17
N LEU A 96 -9.61 8.47 -10.21
CA LEU A 96 -8.69 8.87 -11.29
C LEU A 96 -7.58 9.81 -10.77
N TYR A 97 -7.93 10.77 -9.93
CA TYR A 97 -6.96 11.65 -9.27
C TYR A 97 -5.99 10.86 -8.38
N TRP A 98 -6.51 9.92 -7.60
CA TRP A 98 -5.72 9.06 -6.72
C TRP A 98 -4.72 8.22 -7.52
N MET A 99 -5.13 7.64 -8.65
CA MET A 99 -4.26 6.87 -9.55
C MET A 99 -3.06 7.68 -10.04
N TYR A 100 -3.31 8.93 -10.44
CA TYR A 100 -2.26 9.85 -10.85
C TYR A 100 -1.26 10.12 -9.72
N LYS A 101 -1.77 10.49 -8.53
CA LYS A 101 -0.93 10.75 -7.34
C LYS A 101 -0.13 9.52 -6.91
N MET A 102 -0.72 8.34 -7.01
CA MET A 102 -0.02 7.09 -6.67
C MET A 102 1.10 6.77 -7.65
N GLY A 103 0.93 7.06 -8.94
CA GLY A 103 2.02 6.92 -9.91
C GLY A 103 3.21 7.84 -9.62
N GLU A 104 2.97 9.09 -9.23
CA GLU A 104 4.05 10.00 -8.81
C GLU A 104 4.79 9.49 -7.55
N ARG A 105 4.06 8.88 -6.61
CA ARG A 105 4.65 8.24 -5.42
C ARG A 105 5.48 7.02 -5.79
N CYS A 106 4.98 6.18 -6.70
CA CYS A 106 5.74 5.04 -7.21
C CYS A 106 7.03 5.49 -7.92
N ASP A 107 7.00 6.55 -8.71
CA ASP A 107 8.22 7.09 -9.35
C ASP A 107 9.24 7.59 -8.32
N ARG A 108 8.77 8.21 -7.24
CA ARG A 108 9.61 8.61 -6.10
C ARG A 108 10.25 7.41 -5.41
N ILE A 109 9.48 6.34 -5.18
CA ILE A 109 9.98 5.09 -4.59
C ILE A 109 11.06 4.46 -5.48
N LYS A 110 10.90 4.52 -6.81
CA LYS A 110 11.89 3.99 -7.76
C LYS A 110 13.16 4.85 -7.88
N GLY A 111 13.14 6.09 -7.39
CA GLY A 111 14.31 6.98 -7.39
C GLY A 111 14.69 7.56 -8.76
N TYR A 112 13.83 7.47 -9.78
CA TYR A 112 14.05 8.10 -11.10
C TYR A 112 12.83 8.91 -11.54
N PRO A 113 13.02 10.00 -12.32
CA PRO A 113 11.90 10.78 -12.84
C PRO A 113 11.12 9.95 -13.87
N GLY A 114 10.02 9.35 -13.42
CA GLY A 114 9.07 8.63 -14.27
C GLY A 114 7.83 9.46 -14.57
N SER A 115 7.03 8.97 -15.52
CA SER A 115 5.70 9.49 -15.86
C SER A 115 4.61 8.49 -15.48
N SER A 116 4.83 7.65 -14.46
CA SER A 116 3.91 6.58 -14.05
C SER A 116 2.55 7.14 -13.64
N GLY A 117 2.51 8.36 -13.11
CA GLY A 117 1.24 9.06 -12.82
C GLY A 117 0.34 9.22 -14.05
N ILE A 118 0.90 9.65 -15.17
CA ILE A 118 0.16 9.81 -16.44
C ILE A 118 -0.23 8.45 -16.99
N VAL A 119 0.69 7.47 -16.95
CA VAL A 119 0.42 6.11 -17.42
C VAL A 119 -0.75 5.49 -16.66
N TYR A 120 -0.78 5.63 -15.33
CA TYR A 120 -1.84 5.07 -14.49
C TYR A 120 -3.18 5.78 -14.69
N LEU A 121 -3.15 7.09 -14.91
CA LEU A 121 -4.33 7.87 -15.24
C LEU A 121 -4.94 7.43 -16.57
N LEU A 122 -4.12 7.29 -17.63
CA LEU A 122 -4.59 6.83 -18.94
C LEU A 122 -5.17 5.42 -18.87
N LEU A 123 -4.47 4.48 -18.23
CA LEU A 123 -4.96 3.12 -18.01
C LEU A 123 -6.32 3.11 -17.30
N SER A 124 -6.48 3.97 -16.29
CA SER A 124 -7.73 4.05 -15.52
C SER A 124 -8.90 4.63 -16.33
N ILE A 125 -8.66 5.59 -17.22
CA ILE A 125 -9.69 6.14 -18.13
C ILE A 125 -10.20 5.06 -19.09
N PHE A 126 -9.32 4.17 -19.57
CA PHE A 126 -9.70 3.06 -20.44
C PHE A 126 -10.27 1.83 -19.69
N GLY A 127 -10.52 1.94 -18.38
CA GLY A 127 -11.03 0.83 -17.58
C GLY A 127 -10.00 -0.26 -17.26
N LEU A 128 -8.72 0.00 -17.53
CA LEU A 128 -7.58 -0.89 -17.26
C LEU A 128 -6.91 -0.58 -15.91
N SER A 129 -7.66 -0.05 -14.94
CA SER A 129 -7.16 0.31 -13.60
C SER A 129 -6.51 -0.86 -12.85
N VAL A 130 -6.92 -2.10 -13.16
CA VAL A 130 -6.30 -3.34 -12.64
C VAL A 130 -4.83 -3.44 -13.01
N VAL A 131 -4.44 -3.00 -14.21
CA VAL A 131 -3.05 -2.97 -14.66
C VAL A 131 -2.25 -1.94 -13.86
N SER A 132 -2.86 -0.80 -13.53
CA SER A 132 -2.24 0.21 -12.67
C SER A 132 -1.97 -0.36 -11.27
N TYR A 133 -2.91 -1.11 -10.67
CA TYR A 133 -2.69 -1.80 -9.41
C TYR A 133 -1.55 -2.82 -9.47
N ALA A 134 -1.47 -3.59 -10.57
CA ALA A 134 -0.38 -4.54 -10.80
C ALA A 134 0.99 -3.86 -10.86
N LEU A 135 1.10 -2.72 -11.56
CA LEU A 135 2.35 -1.96 -11.67
C LEU A 135 2.76 -1.30 -10.34
N MET A 136 1.81 -0.85 -9.53
CA MET A 136 2.08 -0.37 -8.17
C MET A 136 2.62 -1.50 -7.30
N GLN A 137 1.97 -2.67 -7.34
CA GLN A 137 2.42 -3.85 -6.59
C GLN A 137 3.82 -4.31 -7.03
N ASP A 138 4.13 -4.32 -8.33
CA ASP A 138 5.47 -4.63 -8.84
C ASP A 138 6.53 -3.64 -8.31
N THR A 139 6.17 -2.35 -8.28
CA THR A 139 7.05 -1.31 -7.73
C THR A 139 7.35 -1.56 -6.26
N LEU A 140 6.32 -1.87 -5.45
CA LEU A 140 6.47 -2.20 -4.04
C LEU A 140 7.27 -3.47 -3.82
N ASN A 141 7.00 -4.53 -4.60
CA ASN A 141 7.71 -5.80 -4.52
C ASN A 141 9.21 -5.66 -4.85
N LYS A 142 9.60 -4.68 -5.67
CA LYS A 142 11.01 -4.38 -5.99
C LYS A 142 11.66 -3.44 -4.97
N ALA A 143 10.87 -2.72 -4.20
CA ALA A 143 11.34 -1.77 -3.19
C ALA A 143 11.47 -2.39 -1.78
N ALA A 144 10.81 -3.53 -1.54
CA ALA A 144 10.91 -4.35 -0.32
C ALA A 144 12.13 -5.28 -0.38
#